data_AF-A0A0N4XLY9-F1
#
_entry.id   AF-A0A0N4XLY9-F1
#
_cell.length_a   1.000
_cell.length_b   1.000
_cell.length_c   1.000
_cell.angle_alpha   90.00
_cell.angle_beta   90.00
_cell.angle_gamma   90.00
#
_symmetry.space_group_name_H-M   'P 1'
#
loop_
_entity.id
_entity.type
_entity.pdbx_description
1 polymer ?
#
loop_
_entity_poly.entity_id
_entity_poly.type
_entity_poly.pdbx_seq_one_letter_code
_entity_poly.pdbx_strand_id
1 'polypeptide(L)'
;MRAARRLWATLIKERFQPKSSKSLMLRTHSQTSGWSLTEQVIREIDELGGMAKAVASGMTKLRIEEAAAKKQARIDAGKDVIVGVNKYRLDKETQVDVLQIDNQKVRESQIAKLERIRKTRDPERAKAALEALTK
;
A
#
# COMPACT_ATOMS: atom_id res chain seq x y z
N MET A 1 0.79 8.58 -14.28
CA MET A 1 -0.53 9.16 -13.92
C MET A 1 -1.48 9.42 -15.10
N ARG A 2 -1.04 9.96 -16.24
CA ARG A 2 -1.94 10.23 -17.40
C ARG A 2 -2.57 8.95 -17.98
N ALA A 3 -1.77 7.91 -18.20
CA ALA A 3 -2.23 6.60 -18.68
C ALA A 3 -3.27 5.98 -17.74
N ALA A 4 -3.00 6.00 -16.42
CA ALA A 4 -3.92 5.47 -15.41
C ALA A 4 -5.30 6.13 -15.44
N ARG A 5 -5.37 7.47 -15.62
CA ARG A 5 -6.66 8.18 -15.74
C ARG A 5 -7.45 7.76 -16.97
N ARG A 6 -6.77 7.57 -18.11
CA ARG A 6 -7.39 7.10 -19.35
C ARG A 6 -7.90 5.67 -19.19
N LEU A 7 -7.07 4.78 -18.65
CA LEU A 7 -7.42 3.39 -18.41
C LEU A 7 -8.64 3.27 -17.49
N TRP A 8 -8.65 4.03 -16.38
CA TRP A 8 -9.80 4.07 -15.47
C TRP A 8 -11.09 4.49 -16.18
N ALA A 9 -11.05 5.59 -16.95
CA ALA A 9 -12.22 6.07 -17.67
C ALA A 9 -12.74 5.03 -18.68
N THR A 10 -11.84 4.35 -19.39
CA THR A 10 -12.21 3.25 -20.31
C THR A 10 -12.86 2.10 -19.56
N LEU A 11 -12.21 1.57 -18.52
CA LEU A 11 -12.70 0.42 -17.74
C LEU A 11 -14.07 0.69 -17.12
N ILE A 12 -14.27 1.87 -16.52
CA ILE A 12 -15.55 2.22 -15.89
C ILE A 12 -16.66 2.37 -16.94
N LYS A 13 -16.35 2.95 -18.11
CA LYS A 13 -17.33 3.10 -19.19
C LYS A 13 -17.77 1.75 -19.76
N GLU A 14 -16.82 0.85 -19.99
CA GLU A 14 -17.07 -0.45 -20.58
C GLU A 14 -17.80 -1.40 -19.62
N ARG A 15 -17.49 -1.36 -18.32
CA ARG A 15 -18.03 -2.33 -17.35
C ARG A 15 -19.30 -1.90 -16.63
N PHE A 16 -19.52 -0.60 -16.44
CA PHE A 16 -20.56 -0.11 -15.53
C PHE A 16 -21.51 0.93 -16.15
N GLN A 17 -21.30 1.35 -17.40
CA GLN A 17 -22.13 2.32 -18.13
C GLN A 17 -22.66 3.49 -17.26
N PRO A 18 -21.76 4.31 -16.66
CA PRO A 18 -22.16 5.31 -15.68
C PRO A 18 -22.97 6.46 -16.32
N LYS A 19 -24.02 6.91 -15.62
CA LYS A 19 -24.84 8.07 -16.02
C LYS A 19 -24.18 9.42 -15.73
N SER A 20 -23.25 9.47 -14.77
CA SER A 20 -22.54 10.69 -14.39
C SER A 20 -21.12 10.71 -14.94
N SER A 21 -20.74 11.82 -15.56
CA SER A 21 -19.37 12.06 -16.02
C SER A 21 -18.34 12.07 -14.88
N LYS A 22 -18.77 12.35 -13.65
CA LYS A 22 -17.89 12.35 -12.47
C LYS A 22 -17.34 10.96 -12.15
N SER A 23 -18.06 9.89 -12.49
CA SER A 23 -17.61 8.51 -12.23
C SER A 23 -16.39 8.10 -13.05
N LEU A 24 -16.11 8.81 -14.16
CA LEU A 24 -14.95 8.58 -15.01
C LEU A 24 -13.68 9.27 -14.49
N MET A 25 -13.79 10.15 -13.50
CA MET A 25 -12.65 10.90 -12.96
C MET A 25 -11.90 10.10 -11.90
N LEU A 26 -10.67 9.69 -12.23
CA LEU A 26 -9.74 9.10 -11.26
C LEU A 26 -9.05 10.20 -10.45
N ARG A 27 -9.39 10.31 -9.16
CA ARG A 27 -8.73 11.17 -8.17
C ARG A 27 -7.74 10.32 -7.37
N THR A 28 -6.48 10.74 -7.30
CA THR A 28 -5.41 9.94 -6.69
C THR A 28 -4.66 10.74 -5.65
N HIS A 29 -4.32 10.12 -4.52
CA HIS A 29 -3.21 10.56 -3.70
C HIS A 29 -1.91 10.00 -4.31
N SER A 30 -0.83 10.79 -4.27
CA SER A 30 0.49 10.35 -4.72
C SER A 30 1.43 10.42 -3.53
N GLN A 31 1.97 9.27 -3.14
CA GLN A 31 3.13 9.18 -2.29
C GLN A 31 4.32 8.86 -3.21
N THR A 32 5.48 9.47 -2.98
CA THR A 32 6.69 9.16 -3.74
C THR A 32 7.06 7.71 -3.50
N SER A 33 6.65 6.81 -4.40
CA SER A 33 6.96 5.39 -4.33
C SER A 33 8.10 5.05 -5.28
N GLY A 34 9.01 4.20 -4.79
CA GLY A 34 10.23 3.78 -5.49
C GLY A 34 10.03 2.67 -6.54
N TRP A 35 8.80 2.35 -6.95
CA TRP A 35 8.60 1.28 -7.91
C TRP A 35 7.22 1.33 -8.62
N SER A 36 7.21 1.07 -9.93
CA SER A 36 6.06 1.26 -10.82
C SER A 36 5.48 -0.07 -11.33
N LEU A 37 4.16 -0.26 -11.17
CA LEU A 37 3.41 -1.33 -11.83
C LEU A 37 2.97 -0.94 -13.26
N THR A 38 2.81 -1.95 -14.12
CA THR A 38 2.49 -1.80 -15.56
C THR A 38 1.10 -2.36 -15.90
N GLU A 39 0.48 -1.83 -16.96
CA GLU A 39 -0.87 -2.17 -17.47
C GLU A 39 -1.10 -3.66 -17.80
N GLN A 40 -0.06 -4.39 -18.21
CA GLN A 40 -0.15 -5.81 -18.61
C GLN A 40 -0.76 -6.70 -17.53
N VAL A 41 -0.52 -6.39 -16.26
CA VAL A 41 -0.99 -7.18 -15.12
C VAL A 41 -2.52 -7.15 -14.99
N ILE A 42 -3.18 -6.09 -15.47
CA ILE A 42 -4.64 -5.93 -15.30
C ILE A 42 -5.42 -6.96 -16.12
N ARG A 43 -4.95 -7.28 -17.34
CA ARG A 43 -5.62 -8.27 -18.20
C ARG A 43 -5.50 -9.69 -17.64
N GLU A 44 -4.30 -10.06 -17.19
CA GLU A 44 -4.05 -11.36 -16.53
C GLU A 44 -4.93 -11.53 -15.28
N ILE A 45 -5.14 -10.46 -14.50
CA ILE A 45 -6.01 -10.46 -13.33
C ILE A 45 -7.47 -10.71 -13.71
N ASP A 46 -7.95 -10.07 -14.77
CA ASP A 46 -9.34 -10.24 -15.22
C ASP A 46 -9.62 -11.67 -15.70
N GLU A 47 -8.68 -12.27 -16.43
CA GLU A 47 -8.77 -13.67 -16.88
C GLU A 47 -8.79 -14.67 -15.71
N LEU A 48 -8.04 -14.38 -14.64
CA LEU A 48 -8.07 -15.16 -13.39
C LEU A 48 -9.36 -14.99 -12.57
N GLY A 49 -10.32 -14.20 -13.05
CA GLY A 49 -11.59 -13.94 -12.39
C GLY A 49 -11.53 -12.81 -11.36
N GLY A 50 -10.60 -11.87 -11.55
CA GLY A 50 -10.52 -10.62 -10.81
C GLY A 50 -9.47 -10.57 -9.70
N MET A 51 -9.24 -9.37 -9.18
CA MET A 51 -8.14 -9.09 -8.25
C MET A 51 -8.22 -9.89 -6.95
N ALA A 52 -9.43 -10.16 -6.44
CA ALA A 52 -9.60 -10.95 -5.22
C ALA A 52 -9.04 -12.37 -5.37
N LYS A 53 -9.31 -13.04 -6.50
CA LYS A 53 -8.77 -14.37 -6.80
C LYS A 53 -7.26 -14.32 -7.06
N ALA A 54 -6.78 -13.29 -7.76
CA ALA A 54 -5.35 -13.11 -8.03
C ALA A 54 -4.52 -12.85 -6.76
N VAL A 55 -5.10 -12.18 -5.76
CA VAL A 55 -4.46 -12.01 -4.44
C VAL A 55 -4.49 -13.30 -3.64
N ALA A 56 -5.64 -14.00 -3.60
CA ALA A 56 -5.76 -15.27 -2.89
C ALA A 56 -4.84 -16.36 -3.47
N SER A 57 -4.60 -16.36 -4.78
CA SER A 57 -3.67 -17.29 -5.43
C SER A 57 -2.20 -16.94 -5.21
N GLY A 58 -1.88 -15.79 -4.61
CA GLY A 58 -0.51 -15.33 -4.39
C GLY A 58 0.20 -14.79 -5.63
N MET A 59 -0.45 -14.79 -6.80
CA MET A 59 0.13 -14.34 -8.07
C MET A 59 0.66 -12.90 -7.97
N THR A 60 -0.11 -12.01 -7.35
CA THR A 60 0.26 -10.59 -7.23
C THR A 60 1.52 -10.39 -6.39
N LYS A 61 1.65 -11.14 -5.29
CA LYS A 61 2.85 -11.11 -4.44
C LYS A 61 4.07 -11.62 -5.21
N LEU A 62 3.94 -12.76 -5.90
CA LEU A 62 5.02 -13.34 -6.70
C LEU A 62 5.53 -12.36 -7.76
N ARG A 63 4.63 -11.70 -8.50
CA ARG A 63 5.02 -10.72 -9.53
C ARG A 63 5.80 -9.52 -8.97
N ILE A 64 5.40 -9.05 -7.79
CA ILE A 64 6.10 -7.95 -7.11
C ILE A 64 7.50 -8.41 -6.68
N GLU A 65 7.61 -9.61 -6.10
CA GLU A 65 8.89 -10.19 -5.66
C GLU A 65 9.84 -10.45 -6.84
N GLU A 66 9.35 -11.02 -7.95
CA GLU A 66 10.13 -11.24 -9.17
C GLU A 66 10.75 -9.94 -9.68
N ALA A 67 9.95 -8.88 -9.72
CA ALA A 67 10.40 -7.63 -10.29
C ALA A 67 11.26 -6.81 -9.31
N ALA A 68 11.03 -6.94 -8.01
CA ALA A 68 11.95 -6.47 -6.97
C ALA A 68 13.31 -7.18 -7.06
N ALA A 69 13.32 -8.51 -7.19
CA ALA A 69 14.55 -9.30 -7.34
C ALA A 69 15.32 -8.92 -8.61
N LYS A 70 14.63 -8.75 -9.76
CA LYS A 70 15.24 -8.26 -11.00
C LYS A 70 15.84 -6.87 -10.83
N LYS A 71 15.14 -5.97 -10.13
CA LYS A 71 15.64 -4.61 -9.86
C LYS A 71 16.87 -4.66 -8.95
N GLN A 72 16.84 -5.47 -7.89
CA GLN A 72 17.95 -5.65 -6.98
C GLN A 72 19.18 -6.18 -7.72
N ALA A 73 19.03 -7.24 -8.53
CA ALA A 73 20.11 -7.79 -9.33
C ALA A 73 20.72 -6.76 -10.31
N ARG A 74 19.91 -5.86 -10.88
CA ARG A 74 20.42 -4.76 -11.74
C ARG A 74 21.22 -3.72 -10.96
N ILE A 75 20.79 -3.41 -9.73
CA ILE A 75 21.51 -2.47 -8.85
C ILE A 75 22.85 -3.08 -8.44
N ASP A 76 22.84 -4.36 -8.02
CA ASP A 76 24.04 -5.08 -7.59
C ASP A 76 25.03 -5.28 -8.74
N ALA A 77 24.52 -5.54 -9.96
CA ALA A 77 25.33 -5.61 -11.18
C ALA A 77 25.79 -4.23 -11.69
N GLY A 78 25.45 -3.13 -11.03
CA GLY A 78 25.83 -1.77 -11.42
C GLY A 78 25.17 -1.25 -12.70
N LYS A 79 24.19 -1.98 -13.26
CA LYS A 79 23.41 -1.56 -14.43
C LYS A 79 22.46 -0.40 -14.08
N ASP A 80 21.92 -0.44 -12.88
CA ASP A 80 21.12 0.65 -12.32
C ASP A 80 21.97 1.41 -11.29
N VAL A 81 22.39 2.61 -11.66
CA VAL A 81 23.28 3.42 -10.81
C VAL A 81 22.48 4.13 -9.72
N ILE A 82 22.91 3.94 -8.47
CA ILE A 82 22.45 4.67 -7.30
C ILE A 82 23.65 5.41 -6.71
N VAL A 83 23.67 6.73 -6.91
CA VAL A 83 24.73 7.62 -6.44
C VAL A 83 24.82 7.56 -4.91
N GLY A 84 26.03 7.38 -4.38
CA GLY A 84 26.30 7.22 -2.95
C GLY A 84 26.11 5.79 -2.43
N VAL A 85 25.48 4.89 -3.20
CA VAL A 85 25.23 3.49 -2.78
C VAL A 85 26.04 2.49 -3.58
N ASN A 86 26.00 2.46 -4.91
CA ASN A 86 26.81 1.53 -5.71
C ASN A 86 27.88 2.23 -6.55
N LYS A 87 27.73 3.54 -6.79
CA LYS A 87 28.70 4.35 -7.51
C LYS A 87 28.83 5.71 -6.82
N TYR A 88 30.03 6.29 -6.85
CA TYR A 88 30.33 7.57 -6.21
C TYR A 88 30.06 7.56 -4.69
N ARG A 89 30.57 6.53 -3.99
CA ARG A 89 30.50 6.44 -2.53
C ARG A 89 31.41 7.50 -1.89
N LEU A 90 30.99 8.02 -0.74
CA LEU A 90 31.80 8.91 0.08
C LEU A 90 32.69 8.07 1.01
N ASP A 91 33.92 8.52 1.24
CA ASP A 91 34.84 7.83 2.17
C ASP A 91 34.42 7.94 3.64
N LYS A 92 33.60 8.95 3.96
CA LYS A 92 32.99 9.15 5.28
C LYS A 92 31.52 9.48 5.13
N GLU A 93 30.67 8.66 5.73
CA GLU A 93 29.24 8.90 5.80
C GLU A 93 28.89 9.73 7.04
N THR A 94 28.09 10.77 6.86
CA THR A 94 27.54 11.55 7.97
C THR A 94 26.48 10.72 8.69
N GLN A 95 26.63 10.53 10.00
CA GLN A 95 25.59 9.89 10.80
C GLN A 95 24.38 10.82 10.88
N VAL A 96 23.21 10.28 10.55
CA VAL A 96 21.94 11.00 10.65
C VAL A 96 21.29 10.63 11.98
N ASP A 97 20.79 11.62 12.70
CA ASP A 97 20.02 11.38 13.91
C ASP A 97 18.71 10.68 13.57
N VAL A 98 18.59 9.43 14.01
CA VAL A 98 17.38 8.64 13.82
C VAL A 98 16.46 8.88 15.01
N LEU A 99 15.21 9.26 14.73
CA LEU A 99 14.19 9.37 15.77
C LEU A 99 13.91 7.98 16.36
N GLN A 100 14.41 7.72 17.56
CA GLN A 100 14.12 6.52 18.30
C GLN A 100 12.86 6.71 19.13
N ILE A 101 11.84 5.89 18.86
CA ILE A 101 10.57 5.92 19.60
C ILE A 101 10.66 4.96 20.78
N ASP A 102 10.36 5.47 21.98
CA ASP A 102 10.25 4.66 23.19
C ASP A 102 8.91 3.90 23.20
N ASN A 103 8.98 2.63 22.80
CA ASN A 103 7.81 1.74 22.75
C ASN A 103 7.26 1.41 24.15
N GLN A 104 8.08 1.43 25.19
CA GLN A 104 7.62 1.14 26.55
C GLN A 104 6.73 2.28 27.04
N LYS A 105 7.20 3.52 26.93
CA LYS A 105 6.42 4.71 27.31
C LYS A 105 5.13 4.84 26.50
N VAL A 106 5.19 4.56 25.19
CA VAL A 106 3.98 4.55 24.35
C VAL A 106 3.00 3.48 24.83
N ARG A 107 3.46 2.25 25.08
CA ARG A 107 2.62 1.16 25.56
C ARG A 107 1.94 1.50 26.88
N GLU A 108 2.69 2.02 27.86
CA GLU A 108 2.17 2.44 29.15
C GLU A 108 1.08 3.51 29.00
N SER A 109 1.32 4.53 28.15
CA SER A 109 0.31 5.55 27.87
C SER A 109 -0.96 4.99 27.20
N GLN A 110 -0.83 4.04 26.29
CA GLN A 110 -1.98 3.41 25.63
C GLN A 110 -2.79 2.54 26.60
N ILE A 111 -2.12 1.78 27.48
CA ILE A 111 -2.80 0.99 28.52
C ILE A 111 -3.60 1.90 29.44
N ALA A 112 -3.01 2.97 29.94
CA ALA A 112 -3.70 3.93 30.80
C ALA A 112 -4.94 4.56 30.12
N LYS A 113 -4.83 4.90 28.82
CA LYS A 113 -5.97 5.39 28.03
C LYS A 113 -7.07 4.34 27.90
N LEU A 114 -6.71 3.10 27.60
CA LEU A 114 -7.68 2.01 27.47
C LEU A 114 -8.39 1.71 28.79
N GLU A 115 -7.66 1.68 29.91
CA GLU A 115 -8.25 1.50 31.23
C GLU A 115 -9.23 2.61 31.57
N ARG A 116 -8.85 3.87 31.31
CA ARG A 116 -9.74 5.02 31.50
C ARG A 116 -11.01 4.88 30.66
N ILE A 117 -10.89 4.61 29.36
CA ILE A 117 -12.04 4.47 28.45
C ILE A 117 -12.93 3.30 28.89
N ARG A 118 -12.35 2.17 29.30
CA ARG A 118 -13.12 1.01 29.77
C ARG A 118 -13.88 1.30 31.07
N LYS A 119 -13.34 2.13 31.95
CA LYS A 119 -14.02 2.55 33.20
C LYS A 119 -15.13 3.57 32.96
N THR A 120 -14.96 4.49 32.00
CA THR A 120 -15.93 5.57 31.76
C THR A 120 -17.01 5.25 30.73
N ARG A 121 -16.84 4.17 29.94
CA ARG A 121 -17.83 3.78 28.93
C ARG A 121 -19.01 3.05 29.56
N ASP A 122 -20.16 3.15 28.89
CA ASP A 122 -21.33 2.31 29.16
C ASP A 122 -21.05 0.87 28.67
N PRO A 123 -20.96 -0.12 29.58
CA PRO A 123 -20.62 -1.50 29.22
C PRO A 123 -21.73 -2.20 28.44
N GLU A 124 -23.00 -1.92 28.73
CA GLU A 124 -24.14 -2.57 28.08
C GLU A 124 -24.30 -2.07 26.65
N ARG A 125 -24.18 -0.76 26.44
CA ARG A 125 -24.20 -0.18 25.09
C ARG A 125 -23.02 -0.66 24.25
N ALA A 126 -21.83 -0.81 24.85
CA ALA A 126 -20.67 -1.35 24.16
C ALA A 126 -20.87 -2.82 23.76
N LYS A 127 -21.44 -3.64 24.65
CA LYS A 127 -21.73 -5.04 24.37
C LYS A 127 -22.78 -5.20 23.27
N ALA A 128 -23.89 -4.45 23.36
CA ALA A 128 -24.92 -4.45 22.33
C ALA A 128 -24.39 -4.04 20.95
N ALA A 129 -23.51 -3.04 20.89
CA ALA A 129 -22.87 -2.64 19.63
C ALA A 129 -21.95 -3.74 19.05
N LEU A 130 -21.23 -4.47 19.91
CA LEU A 130 -20.38 -5.59 19.47
C LEU A 130 -21.23 -6.78 18.98
N GLU A 131 -22.33 -7.08 19.67
CA GLU A 131 -23.27 -8.13 19.23
C GLU A 131 -23.95 -7.76 17.90
N ALA A 132 -24.30 -6.50 17.70
CA ALA A 132 -24.86 -6.01 16.45
C ALA A 132 -23.89 -6.10 15.26
N LEU A 133 -22.57 -6.03 15.49
CA LEU A 133 -21.55 -6.22 14.45
C LEU A 133 -21.30 -7.70 14.12
N THR A 134 -21.69 -8.61 15.03
CA THR A 134 -21.42 -10.05 14.90
C THR A 134 -22.58 -10.78 14.20
N LYS A 135 -23.79 -10.23 14.22
CA LYS A 135 -24.95 -10.71 13.47
C LYS A 135 -24.88 -10.30 12.00
#